data_AF-A0A7Z9W8X3-F1
#
_entry.id   AF-A0A7Z9W8X3-F1
#
_cell.length_a   1.000
_cell.length_b   1.000
_cell.length_c   1.000
_cell.angle_alpha   90.00
_cell.angle_beta   90.00
_cell.angle_gamma   90.00
#
_symmetry.space_group_name_H-M   'P 1'
#
loop_
_entity.id
_entity.type
_entity.pdbx_description
1 polymer ?
#
loop_
_entity_poly.entity_id
_entity_poly.type
_entity_poly.pdbx_seq_one_letter_code
_entity_poly.pdbx_strand_id
1 'polypeptide(L)'
;MAEAIRTEQPYQTRLDPPPGPPIRSDGTFMSYQEFAHDPPPHIHPPRDGHATTDSLQLSDLINIFPTEPFTVRLGVSTEAGQLRITPKTGQQLQAGDQVLIAHPQLERRGTSTPIAWGELRFSEHRDASTGEIYQNVTVHGSDGVAQLRISDQEWDQLNTVELAEEI
;
A
#
# COMPACT_ATOMS: atom_id res chain seq x y z
N MET A 1 36.23 28.49 10.99
CA MET A 1 36.97 28.35 12.26
C MET A 1 37.19 29.70 12.95
N ALA A 2 37.85 30.68 12.31
CA ALA A 2 38.11 31.99 12.93
C ALA A 2 36.83 32.78 13.32
N GLU A 3 35.76 32.72 12.51
CA GLU A 3 34.47 33.36 12.87
C GLU A 3 33.75 32.64 14.01
N ALA A 4 33.76 31.31 14.05
CA ALA A 4 33.17 30.49 15.12
C ALA A 4 33.82 30.76 16.49
N ILE A 5 35.14 31.00 16.51
CA ILE A 5 35.86 31.40 17.74
C ILE A 5 35.43 32.80 18.20
N ARG A 6 35.15 33.71 17.25
CA ARG A 6 34.73 35.07 17.55
C ARG A 6 33.28 35.16 18.04
N THR A 7 32.41 34.26 17.57
CA THR A 7 30.96 34.28 17.88
C THR A 7 30.54 33.28 18.94
N GLU A 8 31.48 32.48 19.46
CA GLU A 8 31.23 31.33 20.34
C GLU A 8 30.26 30.30 19.74
N GLN A 9 29.95 30.38 18.45
CA GLN A 9 29.10 29.41 17.78
C GLN A 9 29.93 28.18 17.40
N PRO A 10 29.43 26.96 17.63
CA PRO A 10 30.16 25.75 17.29
C PRO A 10 30.50 25.71 15.80
N TYR A 11 31.76 25.42 15.49
CA TYR A 11 32.23 25.32 14.12
C TYR A 11 31.67 24.05 13.47
N GLN A 12 30.63 24.19 12.64
CA GLN A 12 30.05 23.08 11.91
C GLN A 12 30.83 22.82 10.62
N THR A 13 31.47 21.66 10.53
CA THR A 13 32.14 21.18 9.31
C THR A 13 31.15 20.45 8.42
N ARG A 14 31.51 20.23 7.14
CA ARG A 14 30.74 19.39 6.22
C ARG A 14 30.61 17.92 6.67
N LEU A 15 31.40 17.49 7.67
CA LEU A 15 31.37 16.15 8.25
C LEU A 15 30.51 16.07 9.51
N ASP A 16 30.12 17.21 10.09
CA ASP A 16 29.20 17.22 11.21
C ASP A 16 27.78 16.95 10.69
N PRO A 17 27.06 15.97 11.26
CA PRO A 17 25.70 15.71 10.84
C PRO A 17 24.85 16.97 11.05
N PRO A 18 23.85 17.21 10.18
CA PRO A 18 22.89 18.26 10.44
C PRO A 18 22.23 18.04 11.81
N PRO A 19 21.77 19.12 12.48
CA PRO A 19 21.05 19.00 13.74
C PRO A 19 19.90 18.00 13.62
N GLY A 20 19.63 17.26 14.70
CA GLY A 20 18.49 16.36 14.74
C GLY A 20 17.15 17.11 14.66
N PRO A 21 16.03 16.38 14.50
CA PRO A 21 14.71 16.98 14.50
C PRO A 21 14.44 17.74 15.81
N PRO A 22 13.61 18.82 15.77
CA PRO A 22 13.28 19.59 16.95
C PRO A 22 12.73 18.72 18.08
N ILE A 23 13.20 19.01 19.29
CA ILE A 23 12.85 18.28 20.52
C ILE A 23 12.17 19.28 21.46
N ARG A 24 11.11 18.85 22.13
CA ARG A 24 10.46 19.62 23.21
C ARG A 24 11.39 19.73 24.42
N SER A 25 11.02 20.61 25.35
CA SER A 25 11.73 20.82 26.61
C SER A 25 11.79 19.58 27.52
N ASP A 26 10.91 18.60 27.31
CA ASP A 26 10.87 17.32 28.02
C ASP A 26 11.73 16.21 27.37
N GLY A 27 12.44 16.53 26.28
CA GLY A 27 13.27 15.58 25.54
C GLY A 27 12.51 14.73 24.50
N THR A 28 11.21 14.97 24.28
CA THR A 28 10.43 14.26 23.26
C THR A 28 10.50 14.92 21.89
N PHE A 29 10.44 14.14 20.81
CA PHE A 29 10.40 14.69 19.45
C PHE A 29 9.13 15.50 19.21
N MET A 30 9.29 16.68 18.60
CA MET A 30 8.17 17.46 18.09
C MET A 30 7.62 16.80 16.83
N SER A 31 6.29 16.80 16.68
CA SER A 31 5.65 16.42 15.42
C SER A 31 5.87 17.49 14.36
N TYR A 32 5.82 17.10 13.08
CA TYR A 32 6.00 18.05 11.97
C TYR A 32 5.00 19.22 12.03
N GLN A 33 3.76 18.96 12.44
CA GLN A 33 2.70 19.99 12.53
C GLN A 33 3.08 21.14 13.47
N GLU A 34 3.85 20.87 14.52
CA GLU A 34 4.24 21.87 15.52
C GLU A 34 5.29 22.86 15.00
N PHE A 35 6.15 22.44 14.06
CA PHE A 35 7.19 23.28 13.47
C PHE A 35 6.99 23.54 11.97
N ALA A 36 5.83 23.18 11.41
CA ALA A 36 5.53 23.32 9.98
C ALA A 36 5.60 24.77 9.47
N HIS A 37 5.44 25.75 10.35
CA HIS A 37 5.50 27.17 10.03
C HIS A 37 6.93 27.69 9.83
N ASP A 38 7.94 27.00 10.37
CA ASP A 38 9.36 27.34 10.24
C ASP A 38 10.23 26.07 10.32
N PRO A 39 10.17 25.19 9.30
CA PRO A 39 10.91 23.94 9.34
C PRO A 39 12.42 24.21 9.17
N PRO A 40 13.30 23.52 9.92
CA PRO A 40 14.72 23.57 9.67
C PRO A 40 15.03 23.24 8.20
N PRO A 41 16.03 23.89 7.57
CA PRO A 41 16.25 23.81 6.12
C PRO A 41 16.58 22.40 5.60
N HIS A 42 16.96 21.48 6.49
CA HIS A 42 17.25 20.08 6.18
C HIS A 42 16.05 19.14 6.44
N ILE A 43 14.94 19.65 6.97
CA ILE A 43 13.70 18.90 7.20
C ILE A 43 12.67 19.34 6.18
N HIS A 44 12.36 18.42 5.26
CA HIS A 44 11.30 18.65 4.27
C HIS A 44 9.94 18.32 4.85
N PRO A 45 8.86 18.99 4.39
CA PRO A 45 7.51 18.54 4.69
C PRO A 45 7.33 17.07 4.32
N PRO A 46 6.54 16.31 5.10
CA PRO A 46 6.03 15.03 4.65
C PRO A 46 5.44 15.28 3.27
N ARG A 47 6.06 14.68 2.25
CA ARG A 47 5.44 14.63 0.94
C ARG A 47 4.28 13.67 1.12
N ASP A 48 3.07 14.11 0.84
CA ASP A 48 2.01 13.17 0.51
C ASP A 48 2.61 12.26 -0.55
N GLY A 49 2.73 10.97 -0.25
CA GLY A 49 3.25 9.97 -1.16
C GLY A 49 2.24 9.74 -2.29
N HIS A 50 1.89 10.79 -3.03
CA HIS A 50 1.25 10.68 -4.31
C HIS A 50 2.37 10.65 -5.33
N ALA A 51 2.71 9.44 -5.77
CA ALA A 51 3.35 9.28 -7.05
C ALA A 51 2.40 9.87 -8.09
N THR A 52 2.66 11.10 -8.52
CA THR A 52 2.05 11.67 -9.71
C THR A 52 2.67 10.97 -10.91
N THR A 53 2.12 9.82 -11.24
CA THR A 53 2.26 9.17 -12.55
C THR A 53 0.99 8.35 -12.66
N ASP A 54 0.36 8.33 -13.84
CA ASP A 54 -0.91 7.68 -14.16
C ASP A 54 -0.97 6.14 -13.89
N SER A 55 -0.04 5.60 -13.11
CA SER A 55 0.11 4.20 -12.76
C SER A 55 0.49 4.01 -11.28
N LEU A 56 -0.30 3.24 -10.54
CA LEU A 56 -0.04 2.78 -9.18
C LEU A 56 0.89 1.57 -9.17
N GLN A 57 1.71 1.41 -8.13
CA GLN A 57 2.37 0.12 -7.89
C GLN A 57 1.41 -0.82 -7.16
N LEU A 58 1.63 -2.13 -7.31
CA LEU A 58 0.89 -3.14 -6.55
C LEU A 58 0.83 -2.79 -5.06
N SER A 59 1.98 -2.50 -4.43
CA SER A 59 2.07 -2.19 -3.00
C SER A 59 1.17 -1.03 -2.52
N ASP A 60 0.85 -0.08 -3.41
CA ASP A 60 0.03 1.07 -3.06
C ASP A 60 -1.44 0.69 -2.84
N LEU A 61 -1.89 -0.41 -3.48
CA LEU A 61 -3.26 -0.91 -3.45
C LEU A 61 -3.71 -1.43 -2.09
N ILE A 62 -2.76 -1.70 -1.19
CA ILE A 62 -3.06 -2.10 0.19
C ILE A 62 -3.64 -0.92 0.99
N ASN A 63 -3.18 0.30 0.69
CA ASN A 63 -3.54 1.50 1.44
C ASN A 63 -4.50 2.41 0.67
N ILE A 64 -4.44 2.38 -0.66
CA ILE A 64 -5.19 3.27 -1.54
C ILE A 64 -5.81 2.43 -2.65
N PHE A 65 -7.13 2.34 -2.65
CA PHE A 65 -7.88 1.67 -3.71
C PHE A 65 -8.76 2.70 -4.43
N PRO A 66 -8.36 3.16 -5.65
CA PRO A 66 -9.13 4.15 -6.39
C PRO A 66 -10.52 3.63 -6.76
N THR A 67 -11.50 4.53 -6.79
CA THR A 67 -12.87 4.24 -7.22
C THR A 67 -13.09 4.47 -8.72
N GLU A 68 -12.14 5.13 -9.38
CA GLU A 68 -12.11 5.35 -10.84
C GLU A 68 -11.10 4.40 -11.50
N PRO A 69 -11.22 4.08 -12.80
CA PRO A 69 -10.27 3.23 -13.49
C PRO A 69 -8.82 3.76 -13.41
N PHE A 70 -7.87 2.88 -13.09
CA PHE A 70 -6.47 3.24 -12.88
C PHE A 70 -5.53 2.22 -13.54
N THR A 71 -4.27 2.58 -13.73
CA THR A 71 -3.26 1.64 -14.25
C THR A 71 -2.42 1.10 -13.10
N VAL A 72 -2.09 -0.20 -13.11
CA VAL A 72 -1.18 -0.84 -12.14
C VAL A 72 0.04 -1.38 -12.86
N ARG A 73 1.22 -1.17 -12.28
CA ARG A 73 2.47 -1.79 -12.74
C ARG A 73 2.77 -3.04 -11.92
N LEU A 74 3.02 -4.15 -12.63
CA LEU A 74 3.28 -5.46 -12.02
C LEU A 74 4.73 -5.69 -11.58
N GLY A 75 5.59 -4.69 -11.75
CA GLY A 75 7.00 -4.80 -11.40
C GLY A 75 7.73 -3.47 -11.48
N VAL A 76 8.98 -3.49 -11.01
CA VAL A 76 9.87 -2.33 -10.93
C VAL A 76 10.70 -2.09 -12.20
N SER A 77 10.63 -3.00 -13.18
CA SER A 77 11.35 -2.92 -14.45
C SER A 77 10.59 -2.12 -15.51
N THR A 78 11.30 -1.61 -16.51
CA THR A 78 10.73 -1.01 -17.73
C THR A 78 9.96 -2.00 -18.59
N GLU A 79 10.18 -3.30 -18.41
CA GLU A 79 9.41 -4.39 -19.06
C GLU A 79 8.27 -4.93 -18.18
N ALA A 80 7.98 -4.29 -17.04
CA ALA A 80 6.87 -4.69 -16.20
C ALA A 80 5.54 -4.43 -16.92
N GLY A 81 4.74 -5.49 -17.08
CA GLY A 81 3.38 -5.40 -17.62
C GLY A 81 2.55 -4.34 -16.89
N GLN A 82 1.72 -3.64 -17.66
CA GLN A 82 0.76 -2.67 -17.16
C GLN A 82 -0.63 -3.25 -17.25
N LEU A 83 -1.44 -2.97 -16.24
CA LEU A 83 -2.83 -3.38 -16.20
C LEU A 83 -3.71 -2.17 -16.06
N ARG A 84 -4.64 -2.03 -16.98
CA ARG A 84 -5.76 -1.14 -16.73
C ARG A 84 -6.72 -1.86 -15.81
N ILE A 85 -7.08 -1.23 -14.72
CA ILE A 85 -7.91 -1.75 -13.66
C ILE A 85 -9.23 -0.97 -13.64
N THR A 86 -10.36 -1.70 -13.58
CA THR A 86 -11.70 -1.10 -13.38
C THR A 86 -12.29 -1.51 -12.01
N PRO A 87 -12.35 -0.61 -11.03
CA PRO A 87 -12.91 -0.92 -9.72
C PRO A 87 -14.35 -1.44 -9.82
N LYS A 88 -14.63 -2.56 -9.14
CA LYS A 88 -15.98 -3.07 -8.96
C LYS A 88 -16.22 -3.42 -7.49
N THR A 89 -17.46 -3.76 -7.16
CA THR A 89 -17.80 -4.28 -5.83
C THR A 89 -17.81 -5.81 -5.86
N GLY A 90 -17.60 -6.46 -4.71
CA GLY A 90 -17.63 -7.93 -4.61
C GLY A 90 -18.91 -8.57 -5.18
N GLN A 91 -20.04 -7.86 -5.11
CA GLN A 91 -21.33 -8.29 -5.68
C GLN A 91 -21.37 -8.35 -7.21
N GLN A 92 -20.46 -7.64 -7.88
CA GLN A 92 -20.42 -7.56 -9.34
C GLN A 92 -19.51 -8.63 -9.96
N LEU A 93 -18.70 -9.30 -9.15
CA LEU A 93 -17.72 -10.28 -9.61
C LEU A 93 -18.31 -11.68 -9.74
N GLN A 94 -17.83 -12.40 -10.74
CA GLN A 94 -18.23 -13.76 -11.06
C GLN A 94 -17.02 -14.71 -11.07
N ALA A 95 -17.29 -15.98 -10.82
CA ALA A 95 -16.25 -17.01 -10.92
C ALA A 95 -15.78 -17.09 -12.38
N GLY A 96 -14.47 -17.04 -12.58
CA GLY A 96 -13.84 -16.95 -13.90
C GLY A 96 -13.34 -15.55 -14.27
N ASP A 97 -13.74 -14.51 -13.54
CA ASP A 97 -13.27 -13.15 -13.82
C ASP A 97 -11.78 -13.00 -13.53
N GLN A 98 -11.09 -12.19 -14.34
CA GLN A 98 -9.72 -11.76 -14.06
C GLN A 98 -9.76 -10.61 -13.06
N VAL A 99 -9.29 -10.88 -11.84
CA VAL A 99 -9.40 -9.96 -10.72
C VAL A 99 -8.05 -9.73 -10.06
N LEU A 100 -7.85 -8.50 -9.61
CA LEU A 100 -6.78 -8.16 -8.69
C LEU A 100 -7.40 -8.02 -7.30
N ILE A 101 -6.90 -8.75 -6.31
CA ILE A 101 -7.37 -8.66 -4.93
C ILE A 101 -6.23 -8.12 -4.10
N ALA A 102 -6.46 -6.98 -3.45
CA ALA A 102 -5.58 -6.44 -2.42
C ALA A 102 -6.27 -6.63 -1.06
N HIS A 103 -5.73 -7.52 -0.23
CA HIS A 103 -6.25 -7.79 1.11
C HIS A 103 -5.13 -8.23 2.06
N PRO A 104 -5.03 -7.69 3.29
CA PRO A 104 -3.92 -7.99 4.21
C PRO A 104 -3.88 -9.46 4.66
N GLN A 105 -5.03 -10.15 4.67
CA GLN A 105 -5.16 -11.57 5.02
C GLN A 105 -5.05 -12.52 3.82
N LEU A 106 -4.71 -12.01 2.63
CA LEU A 106 -4.50 -12.85 1.47
C LEU A 106 -3.22 -13.68 1.68
N GLU A 107 -3.31 -14.98 1.46
CA GLU A 107 -2.21 -15.90 1.68
C GLU A 107 -1.92 -16.69 0.41
N ARG A 108 -0.63 -16.91 0.13
CA ARG A 108 -0.16 -17.81 -0.92
C ARG A 108 0.74 -18.84 -0.28
N ARG A 109 0.32 -20.11 -0.32
CA ARG A 109 1.06 -21.25 0.30
C ARG A 109 1.43 -20.98 1.77
N GLY A 110 0.51 -20.38 2.53
CA GLY A 110 0.72 -20.02 3.95
C GLY A 110 1.64 -18.82 4.19
N THR A 111 2.01 -18.08 3.14
CA THR A 111 2.75 -16.81 3.26
C THR A 111 1.80 -15.66 2.97
N SER A 112 1.74 -14.68 3.88
CA SER A 112 0.98 -13.44 3.65
C SER A 112 1.46 -12.77 2.36
N THR A 113 0.54 -12.62 1.43
CA THR A 113 0.73 -12.05 0.10
C THR A 113 -0.39 -11.06 -0.09
N PRO A 114 -0.20 -9.79 0.31
CA PRO A 114 -1.32 -8.86 0.46
C PRO A 114 -2.02 -8.50 -0.87
N ILE A 115 -1.47 -8.94 -2.01
CA ILE A 115 -2.01 -8.68 -3.33
C ILE A 115 -1.84 -9.92 -4.22
N ALA A 116 -2.89 -10.33 -4.91
CA ALA A 116 -2.84 -11.36 -5.93
C ALA A 116 -3.65 -10.95 -7.15
N TRP A 117 -3.22 -11.40 -8.31
CA TRP A 117 -4.00 -11.35 -9.53
C TRP A 117 -4.09 -12.74 -10.15
N GLY A 118 -5.29 -13.08 -10.61
CA GLY A 118 -5.55 -14.17 -11.53
C GLY A 118 -7.04 -14.37 -11.75
N GLU A 119 -7.39 -15.60 -12.13
CA GLU A 119 -8.78 -16.03 -12.27
C GLU A 119 -9.43 -16.19 -10.88
N LEU A 120 -10.57 -15.54 -10.67
CA LEU A 120 -11.37 -15.62 -9.47
C LEU A 120 -12.12 -16.95 -9.37
N ARG A 121 -12.03 -17.59 -8.21
CA ARG A 121 -12.93 -18.67 -7.80
C ARG A 121 -13.38 -18.40 -6.38
N PHE A 122 -14.61 -18.76 -6.05
CA PHE A 122 -15.09 -18.71 -4.69
C PHE A 122 -15.79 -20.01 -4.35
N SER A 123 -15.66 -20.43 -3.11
CA SER A 123 -16.40 -21.55 -2.54
C SER A 123 -16.95 -21.17 -1.18
N GLU A 124 -18.22 -21.48 -0.97
CA GLU A 124 -18.84 -21.29 0.34
C GLU A 124 -18.51 -22.48 1.23
N HIS A 125 -18.07 -22.18 2.45
CA HIS A 125 -17.76 -23.17 3.46
C HIS A 125 -18.42 -22.78 4.78
N ARG A 126 -18.66 -23.79 5.60
CA ARG A 126 -19.04 -23.61 7.00
C ARG A 126 -17.86 -23.94 7.88
N ASP A 127 -17.50 -23.03 8.77
CA ASP A 127 -16.50 -23.28 9.80
C ASP A 127 -17.00 -24.37 10.74
N ALA A 128 -16.23 -25.45 10.89
CA ALA A 128 -16.63 -26.59 11.71
C ALA A 128 -16.60 -26.28 13.22
N SER A 129 -15.83 -25.27 13.64
CA SER A 129 -15.66 -24.85 15.02
C SER A 129 -16.63 -23.75 15.45
N THR A 130 -16.93 -22.78 14.58
CA THR A 130 -17.85 -21.67 14.88
C THR A 130 -19.26 -21.87 14.30
N GLY A 131 -19.40 -22.72 13.28
CA GLY A 131 -20.65 -22.90 12.54
C GLY A 131 -20.97 -21.78 11.56
N GLU A 132 -20.10 -20.77 11.46
CA GLU A 132 -20.29 -19.61 10.60
C GLU A 132 -20.01 -19.94 9.13
N ILE A 133 -20.78 -19.31 8.24
CA ILE A 133 -20.58 -19.40 6.80
C ILE A 133 -19.49 -18.39 6.42
N TYR A 134 -18.51 -18.84 5.64
CA TYR A 134 -17.48 -17.99 5.08
C TYR A 134 -17.29 -18.32 3.59
N GLN A 135 -16.88 -17.30 2.84
CA GLN A 135 -16.43 -17.47 1.48
C GLN A 135 -14.92 -17.67 1.47
N ASN A 136 -14.49 -18.73 0.81
CA ASN A 136 -13.10 -18.95 0.48
C ASN A 136 -12.86 -18.45 -0.95
N VAL A 137 -12.29 -17.26 -1.05
CA VAL A 137 -11.91 -16.62 -2.29
C VAL A 137 -10.54 -17.13 -2.70
N THR A 138 -10.44 -17.66 -3.92
CA THR A 138 -9.23 -18.23 -4.48
C THR A 138 -8.89 -17.52 -5.77
N VAL A 139 -7.67 -17.00 -5.86
CA VAL A 139 -7.15 -16.29 -7.05
C VAL A 139 -6.06 -17.15 -7.69
N HIS A 140 -6.32 -17.60 -8.92
CA HIS A 140 -5.41 -18.45 -9.69
C HIS A 140 -4.58 -17.61 -10.65
N GLY A 141 -3.37 -17.22 -10.22
CA GLY A 141 -2.41 -16.46 -11.04
C GLY A 141 -1.31 -17.32 -11.65
N SER A 142 -0.50 -16.71 -12.52
CA SER A 142 0.73 -17.30 -13.09
C SER A 142 1.70 -17.80 -12.01
N ASP A 143 1.71 -17.11 -10.88
CA ASP A 143 2.66 -17.32 -9.79
C ASP A 143 2.12 -18.30 -8.72
N GLY A 144 0.94 -18.87 -8.97
CA GLY A 144 0.28 -19.84 -8.11
C GLY A 144 -1.06 -19.35 -7.56
N VAL A 145 -1.53 -20.06 -6.54
CA VAL A 145 -2.86 -19.88 -5.96
C VAL A 145 -2.77 -19.06 -4.68
N ALA A 146 -3.47 -17.93 -4.65
CA ALA A 146 -3.70 -17.14 -3.43
C ALA A 146 -5.11 -17.41 -2.90
N GLN A 147 -5.25 -17.44 -1.58
CA GLN A 147 -6.49 -17.75 -0.88
C GLN A 147 -6.78 -16.67 0.14
N LEU A 148 -8.06 -16.34 0.27
CA LEU A 148 -8.58 -15.37 1.20
C LEU A 148 -9.86 -15.92 1.79
N ARG A 149 -9.89 -16.03 3.12
CA ARG A 149 -11.08 -16.41 3.87
C ARG A 149 -11.74 -15.15 4.41
N ILE A 150 -12.99 -14.92 4.04
CA ILE A 150 -13.75 -13.72 4.41
C ILE A 150 -15.22 -14.07 4.63
N SER A 151 -15.91 -13.26 5.42
CA SER A 151 -17.37 -13.30 5.55
C SER A 151 -18.07 -12.65 4.34
N ASP A 152 -19.37 -12.92 4.16
CA ASP A 152 -20.19 -12.26 3.12
C ASP A 152 -20.17 -10.73 3.27
N GLN A 153 -20.21 -10.24 4.51
CA GLN A 153 -20.18 -8.81 4.79
C GLN A 153 -18.82 -8.19 4.42
N GLU A 154 -17.71 -8.88 4.70
CA GLU A 154 -16.38 -8.44 4.30
C GLU A 154 -16.21 -8.48 2.78
N TRP A 155 -16.80 -9.48 2.11
CA TRP A 155 -16.82 -9.55 0.64
C TRP A 155 -17.56 -8.39 0.00
N ASP A 156 -18.72 -8.01 0.53
CA ASP A 156 -19.50 -6.87 0.06
C ASP A 156 -18.76 -5.54 0.23
N GLN A 157 -17.95 -5.42 1.29
CA GLN A 157 -17.15 -4.24 1.62
C GLN A 157 -15.78 -4.25 0.95
N LEU A 158 -15.42 -5.36 0.31
CA LEU A 158 -14.15 -5.49 -0.38
C LEU A 158 -14.24 -4.66 -1.66
N ASN A 159 -13.40 -3.63 -1.73
CA ASN A 159 -13.15 -2.94 -2.99
C ASN A 159 -12.48 -3.97 -3.91
N THR A 160 -13.28 -4.65 -4.73
CA THR A 160 -12.82 -5.84 -5.45
C THR A 160 -12.66 -5.50 -6.92
N VAL A 161 -11.46 -5.73 -7.44
CA VAL A 161 -11.10 -5.23 -8.75
C VAL A 161 -11.69 -6.11 -9.86
N GLU A 162 -12.35 -5.52 -10.86
CA GLU A 162 -12.58 -6.21 -12.13
C GLU A 162 -11.71 -5.64 -13.26
N LEU A 163 -11.45 -6.52 -14.23
CA LEU A 163 -10.88 -6.26 -15.54
C LEU A 163 -9.51 -5.58 -15.45
N ALA A 164 -8.51 -6.40 -15.13
CA ALA A 164 -7.14 -6.15 -15.52
C ALA A 164 -6.97 -6.44 -17.02
N GLU A 165 -7.12 -5.42 -17.86
CA GLU A 165 -6.71 -5.53 -19.25
C GLU A 165 -5.20 -5.29 -19.32
N GLU A 166 -4.46 -6.29 -19.81
CA GLU A 166 -3.05 -6.12 -20.15
C GLU A 166 -2.95 -5.14 -21.34
N ILE A 167 -2.21 -4.06 -21.15
CA ILE A 167 -2.06 -2.96 -22.13
C ILE A 167 -0.69 -3.02 -22.81
#